data_AF-A0A939HJU1-F1
#
_entry.id   AF-A0A939HJU1-F1
#
_cell.length_a   1.000
_cell.length_b   1.000
_cell.length_c   1.000
_cell.angle_alpha   90.00
_cell.angle_beta   90.00
_cell.angle_gamma   90.00
#
_symmetry.space_group_name_H-M   'P 1'
#
loop_
_entity.id
_entity.type
_entity.pdbx_description
1 polymer ?
#
loop_
_entity_poly.entity_id
_entity_poly.type
_entity_poly.pdbx_seq_one_letter_code
_entity_poly.pdbx_strand_id
1 'polypeptide(L)'
;MKLLQILPALILWSVVITRIIGLKFGWKPGILKAMVLVSIGTTLNIDAVYLAVDAGLGHRNILNLVVHVALGLGMTELSRLIVAATGASNARWRLLVLVGIGLAGAQAALLFSTGTPGSATNFTDVFAGIPAIAWYQGLFFAWIGLITAYTGVECLRRNRAGETASFRIGFDIIAVSCFVGVLAVATKLLLVAQEAAGAENSVSDIVYVGYRVLIALTLIGFAVGFALPAYHRGRQQWTDRARCRSALVRLQPIVSRLLETDAGQQAREAAALSLRPRSSQDQLYRWVIFVDDIRIENPELLSAEEVDLLDDIEARIARRGPVGAQVPTGS
;
A
#
# COMPACT_ATOMS: atom_id res chain seq x y z
N MET A 1 -10.45 -15.66 -20.94
CA MET A 1 -9.43 -14.60 -21.08
C MET A 1 -9.79 -13.31 -20.33
N LYS A 2 -11.00 -12.76 -20.45
CA LYS A 2 -11.45 -11.53 -19.75
C LYS A 2 -11.20 -11.52 -18.23
N LEU A 3 -11.41 -12.66 -17.56
CA LEU A 3 -11.22 -12.80 -16.12
C LEU A 3 -9.78 -12.52 -15.66
N LEU A 4 -8.77 -12.92 -16.44
CA LEU A 4 -7.36 -12.70 -16.11
C LEU A 4 -6.94 -11.22 -16.16
N GLN A 5 -7.69 -10.39 -16.90
CA GLN A 5 -7.46 -8.93 -16.95
C GLN A 5 -8.28 -8.19 -15.88
N ILE A 6 -9.54 -8.61 -15.68
CA ILE A 6 -10.48 -7.93 -14.78
C ILE A 6 -10.12 -8.21 -13.31
N LEU A 7 -9.80 -9.45 -12.95
CA LEU A 7 -9.59 -9.84 -11.57
C LEU A 7 -8.44 -9.07 -10.90
N PRO A 8 -7.24 -8.93 -11.51
CA PRO A 8 -6.17 -8.11 -10.93
C PRO A 8 -6.59 -6.64 -10.74
N ALA A 9 -7.29 -6.05 -11.72
CA ALA A 9 -7.76 -4.67 -11.61
C ALA A 9 -8.72 -4.48 -10.43
N LEU A 10 -9.72 -5.36 -10.28
CA LEU A 10 -10.67 -5.30 -9.16
C LEU A 10 -9.97 -5.43 -7.81
N ILE A 11 -9.01 -6.35 -7.71
CA ILE A 11 -8.23 -6.54 -6.49
C ILE A 11 -7.42 -5.29 -6.16
N LEU A 12 -6.72 -4.69 -7.14
CA LEU A 12 -5.95 -3.47 -6.91
C LEU A 12 -6.84 -2.29 -6.50
N TRP A 13 -8.01 -2.13 -7.13
CA TRP A 13 -9.00 -1.12 -6.73
C TRP A 13 -9.54 -1.36 -5.32
N SER A 14 -9.73 -2.62 -4.90
CA SER A 14 -10.12 -2.93 -3.52
C SER A 14 -9.07 -2.47 -2.51
N VAL A 15 -7.78 -2.61 -2.82
CA VAL A 15 -6.67 -2.10 -2.00
C VAL A 15 -6.68 -0.58 -1.95
N VAL A 16 -6.90 0.10 -3.08
CA VAL A 16 -7.04 1.57 -3.15
C VAL A 16 -8.18 2.05 -2.26
N ILE A 17 -9.38 1.48 -2.40
CA ILE A 17 -10.56 1.84 -1.61
C ILE A 17 -10.29 1.64 -0.11
N THR A 18 -9.73 0.48 0.26
CA THR A 18 -9.37 0.17 1.65
C THR A 18 -8.41 1.22 2.22
N ARG A 19 -7.41 1.64 1.43
CA ARG A 19 -6.45 2.67 1.84
C ARG A 19 -7.10 4.05 1.98
N ILE A 20 -7.96 4.45 1.05
CA ILE A 20 -8.71 5.72 1.11
C ILE A 20 -9.58 5.76 2.37
N ILE A 21 -10.30 4.68 2.67
CA ILE A 21 -11.07 4.54 3.90
C ILE A 21 -10.14 4.65 5.12
N GLY A 22 -8.99 3.97 5.08
CA GLY A 22 -7.95 4.05 6.11
C GLY A 22 -7.44 5.46 6.40
N LEU A 23 -7.41 6.36 5.41
CA LEU A 23 -7.02 7.77 5.63
C LEU A 23 -7.93 8.48 6.62
N LYS A 24 -9.24 8.18 6.58
CA LYS A 24 -10.23 8.71 7.56
C LYS A 24 -9.93 8.25 8.99
N PHE A 25 -9.15 7.18 9.14
CA PHE A 25 -8.74 6.61 10.42
C PHE A 25 -7.31 7.00 10.81
N GLY A 26 -6.68 7.95 10.12
CA GLY A 26 -5.33 8.45 10.43
C GLY A 26 -4.19 7.63 9.82
N TRP A 27 -4.47 6.76 8.83
CA TRP A 27 -3.41 6.07 8.12
C TRP A 27 -2.59 7.05 7.30
N LYS A 28 -1.28 6.83 7.23
CA LYS A 28 -0.42 7.57 6.31
C LYS A 28 -0.75 7.17 4.86
N PRO A 29 -0.70 8.10 3.89
CA PRO A 29 -0.96 7.83 2.47
C PRO A 29 -0.12 6.69 1.90
N GLY A 30 1.15 6.58 2.32
CA GLY A 30 2.03 5.47 2.00
C GLY A 30 1.99 5.10 0.51
N ILE A 31 1.60 3.86 0.22
CA ILE A 31 1.52 3.26 -1.12
C ILE A 31 0.33 3.71 -1.98
N LEU A 32 -0.56 4.56 -1.48
CA LEU A 32 -1.82 4.89 -2.16
C LEU A 32 -1.59 5.45 -3.56
N LYS A 33 -0.66 6.41 -3.73
CA LYS A 33 -0.33 6.99 -5.04
C LYS A 33 0.13 5.92 -6.04
N ALA A 34 1.03 5.03 -5.60
CA ALA A 34 1.52 3.92 -6.42
C ALA A 34 0.38 2.98 -6.82
N MET A 35 -0.45 2.58 -5.86
CA MET A 35 -1.61 1.71 -6.11
C MET A 35 -2.62 2.33 -7.07
N VAL A 36 -2.92 3.62 -6.94
CA VAL A 36 -3.83 4.31 -7.88
C VAL A 36 -3.27 4.30 -9.30
N LEU A 37 -2.00 4.63 -9.48
CA LEU A 37 -1.34 4.62 -10.80
C LEU A 37 -1.33 3.22 -11.42
N VAL A 38 -0.97 2.20 -10.64
CA VAL A 38 -0.97 0.81 -11.12
C VAL A 38 -2.39 0.35 -11.44
N SER A 39 -3.38 0.62 -10.58
CA SER A 39 -4.79 0.29 -10.83
C SER A 39 -5.31 0.93 -12.11
N ILE A 40 -5.03 2.22 -12.34
CA ILE A 40 -5.43 2.92 -13.57
C ILE A 40 -4.77 2.25 -14.78
N GLY A 41 -3.45 2.03 -14.73
CA GLY A 41 -2.73 1.36 -15.82
C GLY A 41 -3.27 -0.04 -16.12
N THR A 42 -3.56 -0.85 -15.09
CA THR A 42 -4.14 -2.19 -15.25
C THR A 42 -5.57 -2.13 -15.80
N THR A 43 -6.40 -1.19 -15.34
CA THR A 43 -7.77 -1.01 -15.87
C THR A 43 -7.77 -0.59 -17.33
N LEU A 44 -6.90 0.35 -17.70
CA LEU A 44 -6.74 0.78 -19.09
C LEU A 44 -6.14 -0.29 -20.00
N ASN A 45 -5.53 -1.35 -19.44
CA ASN A 45 -5.01 -2.50 -20.19
C ASN A 45 -6.08 -3.60 -20.41
N ILE A 46 -7.30 -3.45 -19.87
CA ILE A 46 -8.41 -4.36 -20.18
C ILE A 46 -8.87 -4.06 -21.61
N ASP A 47 -8.87 -5.07 -22.49
CA ASP A 47 -9.13 -4.92 -23.93
C ASP A 47 -10.34 -4.03 -24.25
N ALA A 48 -11.48 -4.29 -23.60
CA ALA A 48 -12.71 -3.52 -23.83
C ALA A 48 -12.59 -2.05 -23.38
N VAL A 49 -11.88 -1.78 -22.29
CA VAL A 49 -11.64 -0.43 -21.78
C VAL A 49 -10.64 0.29 -22.68
N TYR A 50 -9.57 -0.41 -23.06
CA TYR A 50 -8.54 0.12 -23.96
C TYR A 50 -9.15 0.59 -25.27
N LEU A 51 -9.90 -0.28 -25.95
CA LEU A 51 -10.52 0.02 -27.25
C LEU A 51 -11.50 1.20 -27.14
N ALA A 52 -12.31 1.25 -26.09
CA ALA A 52 -13.27 2.34 -25.89
C ALA A 52 -12.59 3.70 -25.65
N VAL A 53 -11.54 3.74 -24.84
CA VAL A 53 -10.83 4.99 -24.52
C VAL A 53 -9.93 5.43 -25.67
N ASP A 54 -9.23 4.50 -26.32
CA ASP A 54 -8.36 4.81 -27.46
C ASP A 54 -9.15 5.29 -28.68
N ALA A 55 -10.40 4.84 -28.84
CA ALA A 55 -11.33 5.39 -29.84
C ALA A 55 -11.57 6.89 -29.62
N GLY A 56 -11.76 7.32 -28.37
CA GLY A 56 -11.88 8.73 -28.02
C GLY A 56 -10.59 9.55 -28.25
N LEU A 57 -9.44 8.88 -28.36
CA LEU A 57 -8.14 9.48 -28.66
C LEU A 57 -7.77 9.39 -30.16
N GLY A 58 -8.71 8.96 -31.00
CA GLY A 58 -8.56 8.95 -32.45
C GLY A 58 -7.90 7.69 -33.03
N HIS A 59 -7.92 6.56 -32.31
CA HIS A 59 -7.39 5.26 -32.78
C HIS A 59 -5.90 5.29 -33.15
N ARG A 60 -5.12 6.02 -32.36
CA ARG A 60 -3.68 6.23 -32.58
C ARG A 60 -2.81 5.50 -31.59
N ASN A 61 -3.37 4.63 -30.75
CA ASN A 61 -2.61 3.84 -29.79
C ASN A 61 -1.83 4.67 -28.74
N ILE A 62 -2.15 5.97 -28.62
CA ILE A 62 -1.56 6.88 -27.63
C ILE A 62 -1.87 6.39 -26.21
N LEU A 63 -3.03 5.75 -26.03
CA LEU A 63 -3.41 5.18 -24.75
C LEU A 63 -2.39 4.16 -24.23
N ASN A 64 -1.72 3.41 -25.12
CA ASN A 64 -0.71 2.43 -24.71
C ASN A 64 0.49 3.11 -24.04
N LEU A 65 0.95 4.24 -24.59
CA LEU A 65 2.01 5.03 -23.97
C LEU A 65 1.57 5.56 -22.60
N VAL A 66 0.33 6.05 -22.48
CA VAL A 66 -0.24 6.48 -21.20
C VAL A 66 -0.24 5.35 -20.17
N VAL A 67 -0.63 4.14 -20.59
CA VAL A 67 -0.60 2.94 -19.74
C VAL A 67 0.82 2.63 -19.29
N HIS A 68 1.80 2.62 -20.20
CA HIS A 68 3.21 2.38 -19.88
C HIS A 68 3.76 3.41 -18.88
N VAL A 69 3.47 4.69 -19.08
CA VAL A 69 3.89 5.75 -18.16
C VAL A 69 3.22 5.60 -16.80
N ALA A 70 1.92 5.33 -16.75
CA ALA A 70 1.19 5.15 -15.49
C ALA A 70 1.73 3.94 -14.70
N LEU A 71 1.93 2.79 -15.35
CA LEU A 71 2.51 1.60 -14.72
C LEU A 71 3.96 1.84 -14.28
N GLY A 72 4.78 2.46 -15.12
CA GLY A 72 6.18 2.80 -14.82
C GLY A 72 6.31 3.70 -13.60
N LEU A 73 5.53 4.79 -13.56
CA LEU A 73 5.49 5.71 -12.41
C LEU A 73 4.95 5.02 -11.16
N GLY A 74 3.87 4.25 -11.28
CA GLY A 74 3.27 3.50 -10.18
C GLY A 74 4.26 2.52 -9.55
N MET A 75 4.94 1.71 -10.37
CA MET A 75 5.95 0.75 -9.92
C MET A 75 7.20 1.42 -9.34
N THR A 76 7.62 2.55 -9.90
CA THR A 76 8.77 3.31 -9.38
C THR A 76 8.46 3.92 -8.00
N GLU A 77 7.26 4.45 -7.80
CA GLU A 77 6.79 4.93 -6.50
C GLU A 77 6.63 3.79 -5.50
N LEU A 78 6.16 2.62 -5.96
CA LEU A 78 6.08 1.42 -5.14
C LEU A 78 7.45 1.01 -4.61
N SER A 79 8.42 0.91 -5.53
CA SER A 79 9.80 0.56 -5.23
C SER A 79 10.40 1.54 -4.22
N ARG A 80 10.21 2.86 -4.42
CA ARG A 80 10.67 3.89 -3.46
C ARG A 80 10.18 3.62 -2.05
N LEU A 81 8.89 3.34 -1.90
CA LEU A 81 8.26 3.19 -0.59
C LEU A 81 8.69 1.90 0.11
N ILE A 82 8.89 0.84 -0.66
CA ILE A 82 9.47 -0.41 -0.17
C ILE A 82 10.91 -0.18 0.29
N VAL A 83 11.75 0.43 -0.54
CA VAL A 83 13.16 0.71 -0.23
C VAL A 83 13.30 1.65 0.97
N ALA A 84 12.43 2.66 1.07
CA ALA A 84 12.37 3.53 2.23
C ALA A 84 11.97 2.77 3.51
N ALA A 85 11.13 1.74 3.40
CA ALA A 85 10.76 0.90 4.52
C ALA A 85 11.86 -0.09 4.93
N THR A 86 12.79 -0.44 4.03
CA THR A 86 13.94 -1.31 4.33
C THR A 86 15.18 -0.55 4.81
N GLY A 87 15.16 0.79 4.81
CA GLY A 87 16.26 1.65 5.28
C GLY A 87 17.35 1.91 4.24
N ALA A 88 17.13 1.56 2.97
CA ALA A 88 18.11 1.77 1.90
C ALA A 88 18.11 3.21 1.36
N SER A 89 19.25 3.63 0.79
CA SER A 89 19.46 5.00 0.29
C SER A 89 18.56 5.36 -0.91
N ASN A 90 17.99 6.56 -0.86
CA ASN A 90 17.12 7.11 -1.92
C ASN A 90 17.87 7.54 -3.20
N ALA A 91 19.21 7.50 -3.23
CA ALA A 91 19.99 7.95 -4.39
C ALA A 91 19.72 7.10 -5.64
N ARG A 92 19.66 5.77 -5.48
CA ARG A 92 19.37 4.83 -6.56
C ARG A 92 17.97 5.03 -7.13
N TRP A 93 17.00 5.39 -6.29
CA TRP A 93 15.65 5.69 -6.72
C TRP A 93 15.56 6.93 -7.64
N ARG A 94 16.30 8.00 -7.33
CA ARG A 94 16.30 9.21 -8.20
C ARG A 94 16.82 8.89 -9.60
N LEU A 95 17.87 8.07 -9.68
CA LEU A 95 18.38 7.59 -10.96
C LEU A 95 17.31 6.79 -11.70
N LEU A 96 16.58 5.90 -10.99
CA LEU A 96 15.51 5.13 -11.60
C LEU A 96 14.42 6.03 -12.22
N VAL A 97 14.00 7.08 -11.51
CA VAL A 97 13.01 8.04 -12.06
C VAL A 97 13.53 8.72 -13.32
N LEU A 98 14.77 9.20 -13.31
CA LEU A 98 15.38 9.89 -14.46
C LEU A 98 15.48 8.95 -15.67
N VAL A 99 15.90 7.71 -15.46
CA VAL A 99 15.91 6.67 -16.50
C VAL A 99 14.50 6.43 -17.03
N GLY A 100 13.51 6.30 -16.14
CA GLY A 100 12.11 6.12 -16.53
C GLY A 100 11.56 7.26 -17.39
N ILE A 101 11.92 8.51 -17.10
CA ILE A 101 11.55 9.68 -17.92
C ILE A 101 12.21 9.60 -19.29
N GLY A 102 13.51 9.30 -19.35
CA GLY A 102 14.23 9.14 -20.62
C GLY A 102 13.63 8.03 -21.48
N LEU A 103 13.29 6.89 -20.87
CA LEU A 103 12.63 5.78 -21.55
C LEU A 103 11.24 6.13 -22.04
N ALA A 104 10.43 6.85 -21.26
CA ALA A 104 9.13 7.34 -21.72
C ALA A 104 9.26 8.27 -22.93
N GLY A 105 10.28 9.13 -22.95
CA GLY A 105 10.59 9.98 -24.11
C GLY A 105 11.01 9.17 -25.35
N ALA A 106 11.88 8.16 -25.16
CA ALA A 106 12.28 7.26 -26.24
C ALA A 106 11.08 6.46 -26.79
N GLN A 107 10.21 5.98 -25.90
CA GLN A 107 8.98 5.28 -26.28
C GLN A 107 8.01 6.18 -27.06
N ALA A 108 7.83 7.44 -26.62
CA ALA A 108 7.06 8.41 -27.37
C ALA A 108 7.64 8.60 -28.79
N ALA A 109 8.94 8.81 -28.91
CA ALA A 109 9.60 8.99 -30.19
C ALA A 109 9.37 7.79 -31.13
N LEU A 110 9.56 6.56 -30.62
CA LEU A 110 9.35 5.32 -31.39
C LEU A 110 7.90 5.14 -31.82
N LEU A 111 6.93 5.45 -30.95
CA LEU A 111 5.51 5.33 -31.26
C LEU A 111 5.11 6.32 -32.37
N PHE A 112 5.51 7.58 -32.23
CA PHE A 112 5.16 8.63 -33.19
C PHE A 112 5.90 8.50 -34.52
N SER A 113 7.13 7.97 -34.54
CA SER A 113 7.88 7.77 -35.78
C SER A 113 7.34 6.63 -36.64
N THR A 114 6.69 5.64 -36.03
CA THR A 114 6.26 4.42 -36.72
C THR A 114 4.88 4.59 -37.34
N GLY A 115 3.99 5.36 -36.70
CA GLY A 115 2.59 5.49 -37.12
C GLY A 115 1.86 4.15 -36.99
N THR A 116 1.21 3.90 -35.86
CA THR A 116 0.43 2.68 -35.61
C THR A 116 -1.05 2.92 -35.91
N PRO A 117 -1.56 2.56 -37.12
CA PRO A 117 -2.95 2.80 -37.47
C PRO A 117 -3.89 1.86 -36.71
N GLY A 118 -5.02 2.40 -36.25
CA GLY A 118 -6.05 1.64 -35.55
C GLY A 118 -5.69 1.33 -34.10
N SER A 119 -6.66 0.87 -33.31
CA SER A 119 -6.44 0.48 -31.91
C SER A 119 -6.00 -0.98 -31.80
N ALA A 120 -4.91 -1.26 -31.09
CA ALA A 120 -4.40 -2.62 -30.89
C ALA A 120 -4.41 -2.99 -29.40
N THR A 121 -5.06 -4.11 -29.04
CA THR A 121 -5.04 -4.63 -27.66
C THR A 121 -3.80 -5.47 -27.37
N ASN A 122 -3.14 -5.99 -28.42
CA ASN A 122 -1.87 -6.71 -28.33
C ASN A 122 -0.88 -6.12 -29.35
N PHE A 123 -0.05 -5.18 -28.91
CA PHE A 123 0.89 -4.48 -29.81
C PHE A 123 1.98 -5.41 -30.36
N THR A 124 2.31 -6.46 -29.64
CA THR A 124 3.37 -7.41 -30.03
C THR A 124 2.93 -8.21 -31.24
N ASP A 125 1.70 -8.71 -31.19
CA ASP A 125 1.07 -9.50 -32.24
C ASP A 125 0.62 -8.63 -33.44
N VAL A 126 -0.15 -7.57 -33.18
CA VAL A 126 -0.75 -6.73 -34.26
C VAL A 126 0.30 -5.97 -35.07
N PHE A 127 1.42 -5.61 -34.45
CA PHE A 127 2.52 -4.90 -35.09
C PHE A 127 3.81 -5.74 -35.09
N ALA A 128 3.65 -7.07 -35.14
CA ALA A 128 4.76 -8.01 -35.30
C ALA A 128 5.61 -7.64 -36.54
N GLY A 129 6.89 -7.96 -36.49
CA GLY A 129 7.84 -7.64 -37.57
C GLY A 129 8.23 -6.15 -37.68
N ILE A 130 7.61 -5.21 -36.94
CA ILE A 130 8.03 -3.80 -36.93
C ILE A 130 9.11 -3.55 -35.86
N PRO A 131 10.38 -3.30 -36.22
CA PRO A 131 11.48 -3.23 -35.24
C PRO A 131 11.32 -2.09 -34.22
N ALA A 132 10.75 -0.96 -34.64
CA ALA A 132 10.51 0.18 -33.76
C ALA A 132 9.50 -0.16 -32.64
N ILE A 133 8.48 -0.98 -32.94
CA ILE A 133 7.50 -1.43 -31.95
C ILE A 133 8.10 -2.49 -31.01
N ALA A 134 8.98 -3.34 -31.52
CA ALA A 134 9.75 -4.27 -30.71
C ALA A 134 10.62 -3.53 -29.69
N TRP A 135 11.36 -2.49 -30.12
CA TRP A 135 12.11 -1.63 -29.20
C TRP A 135 11.20 -0.88 -28.22
N TYR A 136 10.09 -0.33 -28.69
CA TYR A 136 9.11 0.38 -27.85
C TYR A 136 8.62 -0.49 -26.68
N GLN A 137 8.27 -1.76 -26.96
CA GLN A 137 7.83 -2.70 -25.93
C GLN A 137 8.99 -3.22 -25.09
N GLY A 138 10.12 -3.54 -25.73
CA GLY A 138 11.32 -4.03 -25.08
C GLY A 138 11.84 -3.08 -24.01
N LEU A 139 11.89 -1.78 -24.31
CA LEU A 139 12.30 -0.74 -23.35
C LEU A 139 11.37 -0.69 -22.13
N PHE A 140 10.06 -0.75 -22.32
CA PHE A 140 9.10 -0.77 -21.20
C PHE A 140 9.24 -2.00 -20.32
N PHE A 141 9.24 -3.19 -20.93
CA PHE A 141 9.31 -4.44 -20.17
C PHE A 141 10.66 -4.59 -19.48
N ALA A 142 11.78 -4.25 -20.13
CA ALA A 142 13.10 -4.23 -19.51
C ALA A 142 13.13 -3.30 -18.29
N TRP A 143 12.52 -2.12 -18.41
CA TRP A 143 12.45 -1.15 -17.33
C TRP A 143 11.64 -1.64 -16.14
N ILE A 144 10.42 -2.13 -16.38
CA ILE A 144 9.56 -2.70 -15.33
C ILE A 144 10.25 -3.91 -14.69
N GLY A 145 10.90 -4.76 -15.48
CA GLY A 145 11.69 -5.89 -15.00
C GLY A 145 12.80 -5.46 -14.05
N LEU A 146 13.57 -4.43 -14.43
CA LEU A 146 14.64 -3.89 -13.61
C LEU A 146 14.12 -3.32 -12.27
N ILE A 147 13.07 -2.50 -12.30
CA ILE A 147 12.45 -1.97 -11.06
C ILE A 147 11.97 -3.11 -10.18
N THR A 148 11.30 -4.09 -10.79
CA THR A 148 10.69 -5.22 -10.07
C THR A 148 11.77 -6.10 -9.45
N ALA A 149 12.84 -6.42 -10.19
CA ALA A 149 13.99 -7.16 -9.69
C ALA A 149 14.68 -6.42 -8.54
N TYR A 150 14.96 -5.14 -8.72
CA TYR A 150 15.56 -4.28 -7.70
C TYR A 150 14.73 -4.30 -6.41
N THR A 151 13.41 -4.09 -6.54
CA THR A 151 12.48 -4.11 -5.41
C THR A 151 12.47 -5.46 -4.70
N GLY A 152 12.45 -6.57 -5.45
CA GLY A 152 12.49 -7.92 -4.89
C GLY A 152 13.76 -8.20 -4.10
N VAL A 153 14.92 -7.79 -4.63
CA VAL A 153 16.22 -7.93 -3.96
C VAL A 153 16.26 -7.10 -2.67
N GLU A 154 15.78 -5.86 -2.69
CA GLU A 154 15.74 -5.01 -1.49
C GLU A 154 14.77 -5.56 -0.43
N CYS A 155 13.64 -6.15 -0.84
CA CYS A 155 12.76 -6.88 0.08
C CYS A 155 13.46 -8.07 0.75
N LEU A 156 14.34 -8.79 0.05
CA LEU A 156 15.09 -9.90 0.63
C LEU A 156 16.22 -9.44 1.55
N ARG A 157 16.86 -8.30 1.23
CA ARG A 157 17.96 -7.72 2.01
C ARG A 157 17.52 -6.96 3.26
N ARG A 158 16.22 -6.77 3.45
CA ARG A 158 15.68 -5.98 4.57
C ARG A 158 16.07 -6.58 5.92
N ASN A 159 16.29 -5.71 6.91
CA ASN A 159 16.45 -6.13 8.29
C ASN A 159 15.09 -6.55 8.86
N ARG A 160 14.99 -7.81 9.29
CA ARG A 160 13.75 -8.39 9.84
C ARG A 160 13.60 -8.15 11.36
N ALA A 161 14.60 -7.57 12.01
CA ALA A 161 14.58 -7.32 13.45
C ALA A 161 13.44 -6.35 13.82
N GLY A 162 12.56 -6.77 14.73
CA GLY A 162 11.43 -5.95 15.19
C GLY A 162 10.21 -5.93 14.26
N GLU A 163 10.21 -6.66 13.14
CA GLU A 163 9.03 -6.78 12.29
C GLU A 163 7.91 -7.60 12.96
N THR A 164 6.66 -7.16 12.83
CA THR A 164 5.52 -8.02 13.16
C THR A 164 5.41 -9.18 12.16
N ALA A 165 4.85 -10.32 12.59
CA ALA A 165 4.69 -11.48 11.70
C ALA A 165 3.89 -11.15 10.42
N SER A 166 2.85 -10.31 10.52
CA SER A 166 2.05 -9.88 9.38
C SER A 166 2.82 -8.99 8.41
N PHE A 167 3.69 -8.12 8.92
CA PHE A 167 4.58 -7.29 8.09
C PHE A 167 5.59 -8.17 7.35
N ARG A 168 6.21 -9.12 8.06
CA ARG A 168 7.19 -10.06 7.50
C ARG A 168 6.59 -10.90 6.37
N ILE A 169 5.45 -11.55 6.62
CA ILE A 169 4.75 -12.37 5.62
C ILE A 169 4.34 -11.50 4.42
N GLY A 170 3.81 -10.29 4.66
CA GLY A 170 3.42 -9.38 3.58
C GLY A 170 4.59 -9.02 2.66
N PHE A 171 5.75 -8.66 3.22
CA PHE A 171 6.94 -8.33 2.44
C PHE A 171 7.58 -9.56 1.77
N ASP A 172 7.49 -10.75 2.38
CA ASP A 172 7.97 -11.98 1.74
C ASP A 172 7.09 -12.35 0.52
N ILE A 173 5.77 -12.17 0.62
CA ILE A 173 4.86 -12.32 -0.53
C ILE A 173 5.22 -11.31 -1.63
N ILE A 174 5.49 -10.04 -1.28
CA ILE A 174 5.92 -9.02 -2.25
C ILE A 174 7.22 -9.44 -2.93
N ALA A 175 8.22 -9.93 -2.16
CA ALA A 175 9.49 -10.37 -2.71
C ALA A 175 9.30 -11.50 -3.73
N VAL A 176 8.54 -12.55 -3.38
CA VAL A 176 8.21 -13.65 -4.30
C VAL A 176 7.48 -13.13 -5.54
N SER A 177 6.51 -12.24 -5.35
CA SER A 177 5.75 -11.63 -6.46
C SER A 177 6.65 -10.83 -7.40
N CYS A 178 7.67 -10.13 -6.88
CA CYS A 178 8.67 -9.47 -7.71
C CYS A 178 9.41 -10.46 -8.61
N PHE A 179 9.87 -11.60 -8.09
CA PHE A 179 10.56 -12.60 -8.92
C PHE A 179 9.64 -13.26 -9.96
N VAL A 180 8.38 -13.51 -9.60
CA VAL A 180 7.35 -13.94 -10.56
C VAL A 180 7.13 -12.89 -11.65
N GLY A 181 7.13 -11.61 -11.29
CA GLY A 181 7.01 -10.50 -12.23
C GLY A 181 8.22 -10.36 -13.16
N VAL A 182 9.43 -10.59 -12.64
CA VAL A 182 10.65 -10.65 -13.46
C VAL A 182 10.58 -11.80 -14.46
N LEU A 183 10.09 -12.97 -14.04
CA LEU A 183 9.86 -14.09 -14.95
C LEU A 183 8.83 -13.73 -16.02
N ALA A 184 7.72 -13.06 -15.65
CA ALA A 184 6.72 -12.57 -16.60
C ALA A 184 7.33 -11.64 -17.65
N VAL A 185 8.19 -10.70 -17.21
CA VAL A 185 8.92 -9.77 -18.07
C VAL A 185 9.86 -10.52 -19.01
N ALA A 186 10.65 -11.47 -18.49
CA ALA A 186 11.57 -12.27 -19.30
C ALA A 186 10.81 -13.06 -20.39
N THR A 187 9.68 -13.69 -20.02
CA THR A 187 8.79 -14.35 -20.98
C THR A 187 8.28 -13.36 -22.04
N LYS A 188 7.88 -12.14 -21.65
CA LYS A 188 7.38 -11.15 -22.61
C LYS A 188 8.46 -10.61 -23.54
N LEU A 189 9.67 -10.40 -23.04
CA LEU A 189 10.81 -9.99 -23.86
C LEU A 189 11.18 -11.07 -24.88
N LEU A 190 11.08 -12.35 -24.51
CA LEU A 190 11.25 -13.46 -25.44
C LEU A 190 10.18 -13.42 -26.55
N LEU A 191 8.91 -13.24 -26.19
CA LEU A 191 7.81 -13.09 -27.16
C LEU A 191 8.07 -11.92 -28.13
N VAL A 192 8.44 -10.75 -27.60
CA VAL A 192 8.79 -9.57 -28.41
C VAL A 192 9.93 -9.88 -29.38
N ALA A 193 10.98 -10.56 -28.92
CA ALA A 193 12.13 -10.89 -29.76
C ALA A 193 11.80 -11.90 -30.86
N GLN A 194 10.98 -12.91 -30.57
CA GLN A 194 10.54 -13.91 -31.54
C GLN A 194 9.66 -13.29 -32.64
N GLU A 195 8.73 -12.42 -32.25
CA GLU A 195 7.86 -11.71 -33.20
C GLU A 195 8.62 -10.68 -34.03
N ALA A 196 9.62 -10.01 -33.44
CA ALA A 196 10.52 -9.13 -34.18
C ALA A 196 11.39 -9.89 -35.20
N ALA A 197 11.69 -11.16 -34.94
CA ALA A 197 12.45 -12.03 -35.85
C ALA A 197 11.58 -12.70 -36.93
N GLY A 198 10.27 -12.42 -36.97
CA GLY A 198 9.34 -13.05 -37.91
C GLY A 198 9.08 -14.53 -37.64
N ALA A 199 9.39 -15.03 -36.44
CA ALA A 199 9.16 -16.43 -36.04
C ALA A 199 7.73 -16.65 -35.50
N GLU A 200 6.75 -16.00 -36.11
CA GLU A 200 5.35 -15.88 -35.64
C GLU A 200 4.69 -17.26 -35.44
N ASN A 201 5.00 -18.24 -36.30
CA ASN A 201 4.44 -19.59 -36.25
C ASN A 201 5.07 -20.53 -35.20
N SER A 202 6.13 -20.09 -34.49
CA SER A 202 6.83 -20.92 -33.50
C SER A 202 6.45 -20.60 -32.05
N VAL A 203 5.68 -19.53 -31.83
CA VAL A 203 5.28 -19.14 -30.48
C VAL A 203 4.03 -19.92 -30.09
N SER A 204 4.19 -20.87 -29.15
CA SER A 204 3.05 -21.61 -28.63
C SER A 204 2.12 -20.69 -27.82
N ASP A 205 0.81 -20.76 -28.06
CA ASP A 205 -0.24 -20.13 -27.23
C ASP A 205 -0.03 -20.36 -25.73
N ILE A 206 0.61 -21.47 -25.36
CA ILE A 206 0.97 -21.83 -23.99
C ILE A 206 1.89 -20.76 -23.36
N VAL A 207 2.85 -20.22 -24.10
CA VAL A 207 3.78 -19.19 -23.60
C VAL A 207 3.03 -17.88 -23.35
N TYR A 208 2.11 -17.53 -24.24
CA TYR A 208 1.25 -16.36 -24.09
C TYR A 208 0.32 -16.45 -22.88
N VAL A 209 -0.31 -17.61 -22.69
CA VAL A 209 -1.13 -17.88 -21.50
C VAL A 209 -0.27 -17.85 -20.23
N GLY A 210 0.91 -18.48 -20.27
CA GLY A 210 1.87 -18.47 -19.17
C GLY A 210 2.26 -17.06 -18.73
N TYR A 211 2.61 -16.19 -19.69
CA TYR A 211 2.87 -14.78 -19.44
C TYR A 211 1.69 -14.07 -18.74
N ARG A 212 0.46 -14.24 -19.25
CA ARG A 212 -0.73 -13.61 -18.65
C ARG A 212 -0.98 -14.09 -17.22
N VAL A 213 -0.77 -15.40 -16.97
CA VAL A 213 -0.87 -15.98 -15.63
C VAL A 213 0.20 -15.41 -14.70
N LEU A 214 1.45 -15.30 -15.15
CA LEU A 214 2.54 -14.72 -14.35
C LEU A 214 2.27 -13.26 -13.97
N ILE A 215 1.75 -12.44 -14.90
CA ILE A 215 1.31 -11.07 -14.58
C ILE A 215 0.19 -11.08 -13.55
N ALA A 216 -0.85 -11.89 -13.74
CA ALA A 216 -1.97 -11.95 -12.81
C ALA A 216 -1.50 -12.35 -11.40
N LEU A 217 -0.64 -13.37 -11.30
CA LEU A 217 -0.04 -13.80 -10.03
C LEU A 217 0.80 -12.69 -9.38
N THR A 218 1.57 -11.95 -10.17
CA THR A 218 2.38 -10.81 -9.69
C THR A 218 1.49 -9.74 -9.06
N LEU A 219 0.44 -9.32 -9.78
CA LEU A 219 -0.46 -8.26 -9.31
C LEU A 219 -1.29 -8.69 -8.09
N ILE A 220 -1.78 -9.94 -8.09
CA ILE A 220 -2.49 -10.51 -6.94
C ILE A 220 -1.55 -10.60 -5.73
N GLY A 221 -0.33 -11.07 -5.93
CA GLY A 221 0.66 -11.18 -4.87
C GLY A 221 1.05 -9.83 -4.28
N PHE A 222 1.23 -8.79 -5.10
CA PHE A 222 1.39 -7.42 -4.61
C PHE A 222 0.19 -6.96 -3.78
N ALA A 223 -1.03 -7.14 -4.29
CA ALA A 223 -2.21 -6.73 -3.56
C ALA A 223 -2.34 -7.43 -2.20
N VAL A 224 -2.12 -8.75 -2.15
CA VAL A 224 -2.14 -9.54 -0.90
C VAL A 224 -1.03 -9.07 0.04
N GLY A 225 0.19 -8.91 -0.47
CA GLY A 225 1.34 -8.46 0.30
C GLY A 225 1.16 -7.08 0.93
N PHE A 226 0.45 -6.16 0.27
CA PHE A 226 0.10 -4.86 0.82
C PHE A 226 -1.15 -4.86 1.71
N ALA A 227 -2.11 -5.73 1.42
CA ALA A 227 -3.35 -5.85 2.19
C ALA A 227 -3.11 -6.47 3.56
N LEU A 228 -2.22 -7.46 3.68
CA LEU A 228 -2.02 -8.19 4.93
C LEU A 228 -1.54 -7.31 6.10
N PRO A 229 -0.49 -6.46 5.95
CA PRO A 229 -0.09 -5.55 7.03
C PRO A 229 -1.14 -4.47 7.31
N ALA A 230 -1.86 -4.03 6.28
CA ALA A 230 -2.92 -3.02 6.39
C ALA A 230 -4.13 -3.55 7.17
N TYR A 231 -4.57 -4.77 6.86
CA TYR A 231 -5.66 -5.46 7.52
C TYR A 231 -5.37 -5.67 9.00
N HIS A 232 -4.18 -6.17 9.33
CA HIS A 232 -3.80 -6.39 10.73
C HIS A 232 -3.73 -5.07 11.52
N ARG A 233 -3.15 -4.02 10.93
CA ARG A 233 -3.11 -2.68 11.52
C ARG A 233 -4.51 -2.11 11.73
N GLY A 234 -5.39 -2.26 10.74
CA GLY A 234 -6.79 -1.81 10.82
C GLY A 234 -7.57 -2.52 11.91
N ARG A 235 -7.43 -3.84 11.98
CA ARG A 235 -8.07 -4.66 13.01
C ARG A 235 -7.59 -4.26 14.41
N GLN A 236 -6.28 -4.11 14.60
CA GLN A 236 -5.72 -3.62 15.86
C GLN A 236 -6.28 -2.26 16.23
N GLN A 237 -6.19 -1.26 15.35
CA GLN A 237 -6.73 0.07 15.63
C GLN A 237 -8.23 0.07 15.92
N TRP A 238 -9.01 -0.79 15.26
CA TRP A 238 -10.44 -0.90 15.49
C TRP A 238 -10.74 -1.52 16.85
N THR A 239 -10.06 -2.61 17.21
CA THR A 239 -10.17 -3.20 18.56
C THR A 239 -9.72 -2.21 19.62
N ASP A 240 -8.72 -1.39 19.33
CA ASP A 240 -8.14 -0.43 20.27
C ASP A 240 -9.11 0.73 20.53
N ARG A 241 -9.74 1.23 19.47
CA ARG A 241 -10.80 2.25 19.59
C ARG A 241 -12.05 1.70 20.28
N ALA A 242 -12.48 0.49 19.95
CA ALA A 242 -13.62 -0.14 20.61
C ALA A 242 -13.37 -0.31 22.12
N ARG A 243 -12.16 -0.74 22.50
CA ARG A 243 -11.73 -0.84 23.89
C ARG A 243 -11.65 0.51 24.59
N CYS A 244 -11.02 1.51 23.95
CA CYS A 244 -10.95 2.88 24.49
C CYS A 244 -12.35 3.47 24.71
N ARG A 245 -13.27 3.25 23.77
CA ARG A 245 -14.67 3.69 23.89
C ARG A 245 -15.39 2.96 25.03
N SER A 246 -15.18 1.65 25.17
CA SER A 246 -15.74 0.88 26.28
C SER A 246 -15.20 1.35 27.64
N ALA A 247 -13.90 1.63 27.74
CA ALA A 247 -13.29 2.18 28.96
C ALA A 247 -13.87 3.56 29.32
N LEU A 248 -13.99 4.46 28.33
CA LEU A 248 -14.64 5.76 28.54
C LEU A 248 -16.08 5.61 29.01
N VAL A 249 -16.89 4.72 28.42
CA VAL A 249 -18.27 4.47 28.85
C VAL A 249 -18.33 3.96 30.30
N ARG A 250 -17.38 3.11 30.71
CA ARG A 250 -17.31 2.58 32.09
C ARG A 250 -16.84 3.62 33.10
N LEU A 251 -15.92 4.51 32.72
CA LEU A 251 -15.43 5.60 33.58
C LEU A 251 -16.41 6.79 33.66
N GLN A 252 -17.26 6.99 32.65
CA GLN A 252 -18.21 8.10 32.61
C GLN A 252 -19.08 8.25 33.87
N PRO A 253 -19.73 7.21 34.42
CA PRO A 253 -20.53 7.37 35.64
C PRO A 253 -19.69 7.80 36.85
N ILE A 254 -18.48 7.27 37.00
CA ILE A 254 -17.56 7.62 38.10
C ILE A 254 -17.15 9.08 37.98
N VAL A 255 -16.67 9.49 36.79
CA VAL A 255 -16.25 10.87 36.53
C VAL A 255 -17.41 11.84 36.74
N SER A 256 -18.61 11.53 36.25
CA SER A 256 -19.80 12.37 36.46
C SER A 256 -20.14 12.53 37.94
N ARG A 257 -20.12 11.45 38.72
CA ARG A 257 -20.38 11.50 40.18
C ARG A 257 -19.31 12.31 40.90
N LEU A 258 -18.04 12.07 40.60
CA LEU A 258 -16.94 12.78 41.25
C LEU A 258 -16.97 14.28 40.97
N LEU A 259 -17.37 14.69 39.76
CA LEU A 259 -17.54 16.10 39.41
C LEU A 259 -18.64 16.84 40.19
N GLU A 260 -19.54 16.13 40.86
CA GLU A 260 -20.55 16.72 41.76
C GLU A 260 -19.99 17.01 43.16
N THR A 261 -18.77 16.57 43.46
CA THR A 261 -18.08 16.82 44.75
C THR A 261 -17.18 18.05 44.68
N ASP A 262 -16.93 18.68 45.83
CA ASP A 262 -16.01 19.83 45.93
C ASP A 262 -14.58 19.47 45.49
N ALA A 263 -14.12 18.27 45.88
CA ALA A 263 -12.84 17.72 45.44
C ALA A 263 -12.76 17.56 43.93
N GLY A 264 -13.83 17.06 43.29
CA GLY A 264 -13.89 16.90 41.83
C GLY A 264 -13.95 18.22 41.06
N GLN A 265 -14.53 19.28 41.63
CA GLN A 265 -14.49 20.61 41.02
C GLN A 265 -13.08 21.20 41.03
N GLN A 266 -12.34 21.04 42.14
CA GLN A 266 -10.94 21.48 42.25
C GLN A 266 -10.03 20.70 41.30
N ALA A 267 -10.13 19.37 41.29
CA ALA A 267 -9.36 18.51 40.39
C ALA A 267 -9.68 18.76 38.90
N ARG A 268 -10.93 19.16 38.58
CA ARG A 268 -11.31 19.51 37.20
C ARG A 268 -10.57 20.73 36.66
N GLU A 269 -10.39 21.76 37.50
CA GLU A 269 -9.65 22.97 37.14
C GLU A 269 -8.17 22.66 36.91
N ALA A 270 -7.59 21.82 37.77
CA ALA A 270 -6.20 21.35 37.64
C ALA A 270 -5.99 20.47 36.37
N ALA A 271 -6.92 19.58 36.06
CA ALA A 271 -6.81 18.62 34.95
C ALA A 271 -7.25 19.18 33.57
N ALA A 272 -7.73 20.43 33.50
CA ALA A 272 -8.25 21.07 32.28
C ALA A 272 -9.23 20.17 31.49
N LEU A 273 -10.14 19.51 32.21
CA LEU A 273 -11.05 18.52 31.65
C LEU A 273 -12.11 19.16 30.74
N SER A 274 -12.20 18.65 29.52
CA SER A 274 -13.36 18.92 28.65
C SER A 274 -14.34 17.75 28.74
N LEU A 275 -15.57 18.01 29.20
CA LEU A 275 -16.70 17.07 29.17
C LEU A 275 -17.26 16.84 27.75
N ARG A 276 -16.74 17.56 26.73
CA ARG A 276 -17.16 17.35 25.34
C ARG A 276 -16.70 15.96 24.88
N PRO A 277 -17.62 15.10 24.41
CA PRO A 277 -17.29 13.74 24.02
C PRO A 277 -16.40 13.76 22.78
N ARG A 278 -15.12 13.42 22.96
CA ARG A 278 -14.22 13.08 21.87
C ARG A 278 -13.57 11.78 22.24
N SER A 279 -14.03 10.67 21.67
CA SER A 279 -13.45 9.33 21.87
C SER A 279 -11.98 9.29 21.41
N SER A 280 -11.08 9.83 22.22
CA SER A 280 -9.65 9.93 22.00
C SER A 280 -8.93 9.32 23.18
N GLN A 281 -7.74 8.78 22.89
CA GLN A 281 -6.88 8.20 23.91
C GLN A 281 -6.47 9.26 24.95
N ASP A 282 -6.33 10.52 24.53
CA ASP A 282 -6.05 11.64 25.42
C ASP A 282 -7.19 11.90 26.41
N GLN A 283 -8.46 11.75 25.99
CA GLN A 283 -9.58 11.88 26.92
C GLN A 283 -9.54 10.75 27.96
N LEU A 284 -9.23 9.51 27.53
CA LEU A 284 -9.09 8.39 28.45
C LEU A 284 -7.96 8.62 29.47
N TYR A 285 -6.78 9.07 29.02
CA TYR A 285 -5.67 9.41 29.91
C TYR A 285 -6.03 10.51 30.91
N ARG A 286 -6.69 11.58 30.45
CA ARG A 286 -7.11 12.68 31.34
C ARG A 286 -8.14 12.24 32.36
N TRP A 287 -9.07 11.36 31.98
CA TRP A 287 -10.06 10.81 32.91
C TRP A 287 -9.42 9.88 33.94
N VAL A 288 -8.43 9.08 33.52
CA VAL A 288 -7.65 8.25 34.46
C VAL A 288 -6.89 9.12 35.46
N ILE A 289 -6.12 10.11 34.99
CA ILE A 289 -5.37 11.03 35.86
C ILE A 289 -6.32 11.73 36.85
N PHE A 290 -7.46 12.22 36.38
CA PHE A 290 -8.46 12.87 37.25
C PHE A 290 -8.98 11.96 38.37
N VAL A 291 -9.30 10.69 38.05
CA VAL A 291 -9.78 9.75 39.07
C VAL A 291 -8.66 9.36 40.02
N ASP A 292 -7.42 9.22 39.53
CA ASP A 292 -6.25 8.88 40.34
C ASP A 292 -5.84 10.02 41.29
N ASP A 293 -5.91 11.29 40.84
CA ASP A 293 -5.70 12.46 41.70
C ASP A 293 -6.72 12.47 42.86
N ILE A 294 -8.00 12.20 42.58
CA ILE A 294 -9.04 12.11 43.61
C ILE A 294 -8.82 10.90 44.53
N ARG A 295 -8.36 9.76 43.99
CA ARG A 295 -8.02 8.57 44.80
C ARG A 295 -6.94 8.89 45.83
N ILE A 296 -5.95 9.72 45.47
CA ILE A 296 -4.85 10.12 46.35
C ILE A 296 -5.30 11.16 47.39
N GLU A 297 -6.06 12.17 46.96
CA GLU A 297 -6.45 13.29 47.82
C GLU A 297 -7.65 12.99 48.72
N ASN A 298 -8.62 12.19 48.24
CA ASN A 298 -9.90 11.92 48.91
C ASN A 298 -10.33 10.44 48.68
N PRO A 299 -9.64 9.47 49.31
CA PRO A 299 -9.81 8.05 49.02
C PRO A 299 -11.22 7.52 49.34
N GLU A 300 -11.93 8.12 50.31
CA GLU A 300 -13.29 7.72 50.69
C GLU A 300 -14.36 7.96 49.59
N LEU A 301 -14.05 8.75 48.56
CA LEU A 301 -14.98 9.08 47.48
C LEU A 301 -15.10 7.98 46.41
N LEU A 302 -14.30 6.92 46.50
CA LEU A 302 -14.26 5.79 45.57
C LEU A 302 -14.62 4.49 46.27
N SER A 303 -15.47 3.67 45.65
CA SER A 303 -15.76 2.32 46.14
C SER A 303 -14.66 1.34 45.76
N ALA A 304 -14.56 0.21 46.46
CA ALA A 304 -13.59 -0.84 46.13
C ALA A 304 -13.75 -1.36 44.69
N GLU A 305 -14.99 -1.48 44.19
CA GLU A 305 -15.26 -1.90 42.81
C GLU A 305 -14.78 -0.88 41.76
N GLU A 306 -14.81 0.42 42.09
CA GLU A 306 -14.36 1.49 41.22
C GLU A 306 -12.83 1.58 41.17
N VAL A 307 -12.18 1.31 42.30
CA VAL A 307 -10.72 1.17 42.38
C VAL A 307 -10.24 -0.02 41.55
N ASP A 308 -10.88 -1.19 41.71
CA ASP A 308 -10.56 -2.38 40.90
C ASP A 308 -10.76 -2.14 39.39
N LEU A 309 -11.79 -1.38 39.03
CA LEU A 309 -12.05 -0.97 37.64
C LEU A 309 -10.95 -0.04 37.11
N LEU A 310 -10.54 0.94 37.90
CA LEU A 310 -9.47 1.88 37.52
C LEU A 310 -8.15 1.13 37.32
N ASP A 311 -7.79 0.27 38.27
CA ASP A 311 -6.56 -0.54 38.23
C ASP A 311 -6.54 -1.47 37.00
N ASP A 312 -7.68 -2.09 36.62
CA ASP A 312 -7.80 -2.88 35.38
C ASP A 312 -7.61 -2.03 34.12
N ILE A 313 -8.13 -0.80 34.10
CA ILE A 313 -7.98 0.12 32.97
C ILE A 313 -6.53 0.61 32.87
N GLU A 314 -5.90 0.99 33.99
CA GLU A 314 -4.51 1.43 34.06
C GLU A 314 -3.52 0.33 33.68
N ALA A 315 -3.70 -0.88 34.21
CA ALA A 315 -2.86 -2.03 33.86
C ALA A 315 -2.90 -2.34 32.34
N ARG A 316 -4.03 -2.05 31.69
CA ARG A 316 -4.18 -2.20 30.22
C ARG A 316 -3.55 -1.05 29.45
N ILE A 317 -3.54 0.15 30.00
CA ILE A 317 -2.88 1.34 29.43
C ILE A 317 -1.36 1.22 29.58
N ALA A 318 -0.85 0.81 30.75
CA ALA A 318 0.58 0.67 31.05
C ALA A 318 1.28 -0.39 30.18
N ARG A 319 0.61 -1.52 29.89
CA ARG A 319 1.07 -2.51 28.88
C ARG A 319 1.23 -1.92 27.48
N ARG A 320 0.75 -0.70 27.26
CA ARG A 320 0.74 0.02 25.99
C ARG A 320 1.63 1.26 25.97
N GLY A 321 2.48 1.44 27.01
CA GLY A 321 3.36 2.59 27.17
C GLY A 321 4.10 2.99 25.89
N PRO A 322 4.46 4.28 25.76
CA PRO A 322 4.89 4.87 24.50
C PRO A 322 6.10 4.15 23.93
N VAL A 323 6.02 3.76 22.66
CA VAL A 323 7.17 3.32 21.85
C VAL A 323 8.13 4.52 21.75
N GLY A 324 9.07 4.67 22.68
CA GLY A 324 10.00 5.81 22.65
C GLY A 324 10.88 6.08 23.86
N ALA A 325 10.72 5.42 25.01
CA ALA A 325 11.67 5.57 26.12
C ALA A 325 12.51 4.29 26.26
N GLN A 326 13.61 4.20 25.49
CA GLN A 326 14.71 3.33 25.87
C GLN A 326 15.22 3.79 27.24
N VAL A 327 15.08 2.93 28.24
CA VAL A 327 15.80 3.08 29.51
C VAL A 327 17.29 3.07 29.15
N PRO A 328 18.09 4.08 29.53
CA PRO A 328 19.53 3.98 29.43
C PRO A 328 19.95 2.87 30.38
N THR A 329 20.37 1.73 29.85
CA THR A 329 21.12 0.74 30.62
C THR A 329 22.48 1.34 30.90
N GLY A 330 22.60 1.97 32.05
CA GLY A 330 23.90 2.26 32.65
C GLY A 330 24.53 0.95 33.10
N SER A 331 25.66 0.62 32.49
CA SER A 331 26.78 -0.15 33.06
C SER A 331 27.98 0.01 32.13
#